data_AF-A0A512UIG8-F1
#
_entry.id   AF-A0A512UIG8-F1
#
_cell.length_a   1.000
_cell.length_b   1.000
_cell.length_c   1.000
_cell.angle_alpha   90.00
_cell.angle_beta   90.00
_cell.angle_gamma   90.00
#
_symmetry.space_group_name_H-M   'P 1'
#
loop_
_entity.id
_entity.type
_entity.pdbx_description
1 polymer ?
#
loop_
_entity_poly.entity_id
_entity_poly.type
_entity_poly.pdbx_seq_one_letter_code
_entity_poly.pdbx_strand_id
1 'polypeptide(L)'
;MANALKDSSKYDRSMKHLETATTDKEAKWLVFASTKRACDQVTSYLRREGWPALAIHGDKDQHERDWVLKEFRSRKSPIMVATDVAARGIGMYKFVCTLLLPQFRMT
;
A
#
# COMPACT_ATOMS: atom_id res chain seq x y z
N MET A 1 3.64 13.35 22.50
CA MET A 1 4.45 12.12 22.47
C MET A 1 3.74 11.10 21.60
N ALA A 2 4.48 10.51 20.67
CA ALA A 2 3.95 9.76 19.51
C ALA A 2 3.18 8.50 19.92
N ASN A 3 1.91 8.43 19.53
CA ASN A 3 1.07 7.24 19.70
C ASN A 3 0.86 6.60 18.32
N ALA A 4 1.85 5.83 17.85
CA ALA A 4 1.80 5.18 16.53
C ALA A 4 2.15 3.68 16.56
N LEU A 5 2.35 3.07 17.73
CA LEU A 5 2.88 1.71 17.84
C LEU A 5 2.01 0.73 18.64
N LYS A 6 0.76 1.07 18.96
CA LYS A 6 -0.12 0.22 19.79
C LYS A 6 -1.23 -0.48 19.01
N ASP A 7 -0.96 -0.86 17.75
CA ASP A 7 -1.94 -1.44 16.80
C ASP A 7 -1.45 -2.80 16.23
N SER A 8 -0.54 -3.49 16.93
CA SER A 8 0.16 -4.71 16.43
C SER A 8 -0.79 -5.81 15.94
N SER A 9 -1.88 -6.06 16.65
CA SER A 9 -2.82 -7.16 16.35
C SER A 9 -3.57 -7.03 15.02
N LYS A 10 -3.72 -5.81 14.51
CA LYS A 10 -4.39 -5.51 13.23
C LYS A 10 -3.44 -5.73 12.05
N TYR A 11 -2.18 -5.30 12.19
CA TYR A 11 -1.16 -5.53 11.17
C TYR A 11 -0.89 -7.01 11.01
N ASP A 12 -0.90 -7.80 12.09
CA ASP A 12 -0.70 -9.26 12.06
C ASP A 12 -1.69 -9.98 11.14
N ARG A 13 -2.98 -9.60 11.15
CA ARG A 13 -3.99 -10.20 10.26
C ARG A 13 -3.76 -9.81 8.80
N SER A 14 -3.33 -8.57 8.54
CA SER A 14 -2.97 -8.12 7.19
C SER A 14 -1.73 -8.83 6.67
N MET A 15 -0.74 -9.08 7.53
CA MET A 15 0.49 -9.80 7.20
C MET A 15 0.21 -11.26 6.82
N LYS A 16 -0.68 -11.95 7.55
CA LYS A 16 -1.07 -13.32 7.20
C LYS A 16 -1.71 -13.44 5.81
N HIS A 17 -2.47 -12.41 5.39
CA HIS A 17 -3.03 -12.36 4.03
C HIS A 17 -1.93 -12.09 2.99
N LEU A 18 -0.98 -11.21 3.29
CA LEU A 18 0.21 -10.98 2.44
C LEU A 18 1.04 -12.26 2.25
N GLU A 19 1.30 -13.01 3.31
CA GLU A 19 2.02 -14.29 3.24
C GLU A 19 1.31 -15.32 2.36
N THR A 20 0.00 -15.50 2.57
CA THR A 20 -0.77 -16.48 1.78
C THR A 20 -0.83 -16.10 0.31
N ALA A 21 -0.85 -14.80 0.03
CA ALA A 21 -1.17 -14.31 -1.29
C ALA A 21 0.05 -13.85 -2.10
N THR A 22 1.24 -13.91 -1.49
CA THR A 22 2.54 -13.87 -2.19
C THR A 22 3.03 -15.26 -2.61
N THR A 23 2.32 -16.32 -2.24
CA THR A 23 2.51 -17.68 -2.79
C THR A 23 2.30 -17.70 -4.31
N ASP A 24 1.43 -16.83 -4.82
CA ASP A 24 1.30 -16.57 -6.25
C ASP A 24 2.32 -15.50 -6.68
N LYS A 25 3.36 -15.95 -7.39
CA LYS A 25 4.43 -15.09 -7.91
C LYS A 25 3.94 -14.05 -8.92
N GLU A 26 2.75 -14.23 -9.47
CA GLU A 26 2.18 -13.33 -10.48
C GLU A 26 1.31 -12.22 -9.87
N ALA A 27 1.01 -12.30 -8.57
CA ALA A 27 0.10 -11.40 -7.87
C ALA A 27 0.67 -9.99 -7.67
N LYS A 28 -0.20 -8.99 -7.78
CA LYS A 28 0.08 -7.58 -7.46
C LYS A 28 -0.98 -7.07 -6.50
N TRP A 29 -0.56 -6.16 -5.62
CA TRP A 29 -1.32 -5.69 -4.47
C TRP A 29 -1.48 -4.18 -4.53
N LEU A 30 -2.72 -3.72 -4.51
CA LEU A 30 -3.04 -2.32 -4.31
C LEU A 30 -3.69 -2.13 -2.94
N VAL A 31 -3.01 -1.39 -2.08
CA VAL A 31 -3.45 -1.06 -0.72
C VAL A 31 -3.93 0.38 -0.69
N PHE A 32 -5.13 0.62 -0.18
CA PHE A 32 -5.69 1.96 -0.09
C PHE A 32 -5.47 2.56 1.31
N ALA A 33 -5.03 3.81 1.36
CA ALA A 33 -4.94 4.57 2.59
C ALA A 33 -5.64 5.93 2.43
N SER A 34 -6.30 6.38 3.49
CA SER A 34 -7.10 7.61 3.48
C SER A 34 -6.27 8.90 3.37
N THR A 35 -5.00 8.85 3.78
CA THR A 35 -4.11 10.02 3.80
C THR A 35 -2.75 9.71 3.19
N LYS A 36 -2.10 10.75 2.66
CA LYS A 36 -0.74 10.67 2.10
C LYS A 36 0.27 10.13 3.13
N ARG A 37 0.18 10.66 4.37
CA ARG A 37 0.99 10.20 5.50
C ARG A 37 0.76 8.73 5.83
N ALA A 38 -0.49 8.26 5.78
CA ALA A 38 -0.79 6.85 5.99
C ALA A 38 -0.22 5.97 4.88
N CYS A 39 -0.22 6.42 3.61
CA CYS A 39 0.48 5.71 2.54
C CYS A 39 1.95 5.50 2.89
N ASP A 40 2.67 6.57 3.23
CA ASP A 40 4.11 6.50 3.54
C ASP A 40 4.40 5.62 4.76
N GLN A 41 3.56 5.72 5.81
CA GLN A 41 3.70 4.90 7.02
C GLN A 41 3.51 3.41 6.73
N VAL A 42 2.48 3.05 5.96
CA VAL A 42 2.22 1.66 5.57
C VAL A 42 3.33 1.14 4.67
N THR A 43 3.79 1.91 3.69
CA THR A 43 4.91 1.53 2.82
C THR A 43 6.20 1.32 3.62
N SER A 44 6.51 2.20 4.57
CA SER A 44 7.68 2.07 5.44
C SER A 44 7.59 0.82 6.33
N TYR A 45 6.42 0.55 6.91
CA TYR A 45 6.15 -0.67 7.66
C TYR A 45 6.41 -1.92 6.80
N LEU A 46 5.78 -2.00 5.61
CA LEU A 46 5.91 -3.15 4.72
C LEU A 46 7.38 -3.41 4.32
N ARG A 47 8.12 -2.34 3.99
CA ARG A 47 9.56 -2.45 3.65
C ARG A 47 10.39 -2.96 4.83
N ARG A 48 10.09 -2.51 6.05
CA ARG A 48 10.78 -2.97 7.27
C ARG A 48 10.54 -4.46 7.52
N GLU A 49 9.34 -4.94 7.23
CA GLU A 49 9.00 -6.36 7.31
C GLU A 49 9.49 -7.19 6.10
N GLY A 50 10.29 -6.59 5.20
CA GLY A 50 10.90 -7.28 4.06
C GLY A 50 10.03 -7.31 2.79
N TRP A 51 8.89 -6.64 2.78
CA TRP A 51 7.99 -6.62 1.62
C TRP A 51 8.33 -5.47 0.66
N PRO A 52 8.55 -5.76 -0.63
CA PRO A 52 8.81 -4.73 -1.64
C PRO A 52 7.53 -3.93 -1.96
N ALA A 53 7.45 -2.73 -1.36
CA ALA A 53 6.30 -1.83 -1.45
C ALA A 53 6.66 -0.44 -1.98
N LEU A 54 5.71 0.19 -2.67
CA LEU A 54 5.77 1.56 -3.19
C LEU A 54 4.58 2.38 -2.68
N ALA A 55 4.71 3.71 -2.67
CA ALA A 55 3.64 4.64 -2.32
C ALA A 55 3.32 5.56 -3.51
N ILE A 56 2.04 5.82 -3.78
CA ILE A 56 1.59 6.80 -4.77
C ILE A 56 0.47 7.67 -4.19
N HIS A 57 0.70 8.98 -4.10
CA HIS A 57 -0.26 9.94 -3.57
C HIS A 57 -0.01 11.32 -4.18
N GLY A 58 -0.91 12.29 -3.95
CA GLY A 58 -0.88 13.58 -4.62
C GLY A 58 0.27 14.55 -4.26
N ASP A 59 1.19 14.16 -3.37
CA ASP A 59 2.43 14.94 -3.12
C ASP A 59 3.63 14.37 -3.88
N LYS A 60 3.46 13.22 -4.54
CA LYS A 60 4.47 12.69 -5.45
C LYS A 60 4.45 13.48 -6.75
N ASP A 61 5.63 13.88 -7.20
CA ASP A 61 5.74 14.54 -8.50
C ASP A 61 5.42 13.56 -9.64
N GLN A 62 5.23 14.09 -10.86
CA GLN A 62 4.84 13.25 -11.98
C GLN A 62 5.91 12.20 -12.33
N HIS A 63 7.20 12.52 -12.15
CA HIS A 63 8.31 11.61 -12.42
C HIS A 63 8.31 10.42 -11.45
N GLU A 64 8.14 10.69 -10.14
CA GLU A 64 7.98 9.67 -9.11
C GLU A 64 6.75 8.80 -9.37
N ARG A 65 5.62 9.40 -9.77
CA ARG A 65 4.40 8.65 -10.11
C ARG A 65 4.64 7.69 -11.27
N ASP A 66 5.29 8.16 -12.34
CA ASP A 66 5.58 7.33 -13.51
C ASP A 66 6.56 6.20 -13.18
N TRP A 67 7.56 6.49 -12.34
CA TRP A 67 8.50 5.49 -11.84
C TRP A 67 7.80 4.42 -10.99
N VAL A 68 6.97 4.82 -10.02
CA VAL A 68 6.20 3.90 -9.17
C VAL A 68 5.31 2.99 -10.02
N LEU A 69 4.60 3.58 -11.00
CA LEU A 69 3.75 2.81 -11.91
C LEU A 69 4.55 1.84 -12.77
N LYS A 70 5.73 2.24 -13.26
CA LYS A 70 6.62 1.36 -14.02
C LYS A 70 7.09 0.17 -13.18
N GLU A 71 7.58 0.44 -11.98
CA GLU A 71 8.09 -0.59 -11.07
C GLU A 71 6.97 -1.56 -10.66
N PHE A 72 5.78 -1.04 -10.34
CA PHE A 72 4.59 -1.84 -10.03
C PHE A 72 4.14 -2.70 -11.23
N ARG A 73 4.10 -2.14 -12.45
CA ARG A 73 3.76 -2.89 -13.66
C ARG A 73 4.78 -3.99 -13.98
N SER A 74 6.07 -3.71 -13.76
CA SER A 74 7.17 -4.64 -13.97
C SER A 74 7.31 -5.71 -12.88
N ARG A 75 6.48 -5.67 -11.83
CA ARG A 75 6.49 -6.57 -10.67
C ARG A 75 7.73 -6.53 -9.79
N LYS A 76 8.70 -5.65 -10.05
CA LYS A 76 9.85 -5.44 -9.15
C LYS A 76 9.43 -5.01 -7.74
N SER A 77 8.31 -4.29 -7.65
CA SER A 77 7.62 -4.02 -6.39
C SER A 77 6.14 -4.37 -6.54
N PRO A 78 5.71 -5.57 -6.13
CA PRO A 78 4.36 -6.06 -6.34
C PRO A 78 3.32 -5.39 -5.43
N ILE A 79 3.72 -4.60 -4.43
CA ILE A 79 2.79 -3.90 -3.53
C ILE A 79 2.86 -2.40 -3.78
N MET A 80 1.71 -1.78 -4.02
CA MET A 80 1.56 -0.34 -4.16
C MET A 80 0.51 0.15 -3.17
N VAL A 81 0.86 1.19 -2.41
CA VAL A 81 -0.02 1.84 -1.45
C VAL A 81 -0.46 3.18 -2.04
N ALA A 82 -1.76 3.41 -2.16
CA ALA A 82 -2.32 4.58 -2.84
C ALA A 82 -3.40 5.28 -2.02
N THR A 83 -3.56 6.58 -2.24
CA THR A 83 -4.78 7.28 -1.81
C THR A 83 -5.90 7.08 -2.83
N ASP A 84 -7.16 7.18 -2.38
CA ASP A 84 -8.35 7.04 -3.23
C ASP A 84 -8.33 7.95 -4.46
N VAL A 85 -7.80 9.17 -4.30
CA VAL A 85 -7.66 10.13 -5.39
C VAL A 85 -6.56 9.71 -6.37
N ALA A 86 -5.43 9.22 -5.87
CA ALA A 86 -4.31 8.79 -6.71
C ALA A 86 -4.65 7.54 -7.54
N ALA A 87 -5.49 6.66 -7.01
CA ALA A 87 -5.91 5.43 -7.66
C ALA A 87 -6.90 5.61 -8.82
N ARG A 88 -7.63 6.74 -8.89
CA ARG A 88 -8.66 7.00 -9.93
C ARG A 88 -8.14 7.10 -11.38
N GLY A 89 -6.84 6.94 -11.62
CA GLY A 89 -6.24 6.80 -12.96
C GLY A 89 -5.39 5.53 -13.15
N ILE A 90 -5.35 4.66 -12.15
CA ILE A 90 -4.53 3.45 -12.12
C ILE A 90 -5.41 2.29 -12.61
N GLY A 91 -5.54 2.16 -13.94
CA GLY A 91 -6.50 1.26 -14.61
C GLY A 91 -6.51 -0.18 -14.06
N MET A 92 -7.72 -0.71 -13.84
CA MET A 92 -8.09 -2.08 -13.41
C MET A 92 -6.94 -3.09 -13.26
N TYR A 93 -6.20 -3.02 -12.14
CA TYR A 93 -5.31 -4.11 -11.73
C TYR A 93 -6.13 -5.11 -10.90
N LYS A 94 -6.16 -6.35 -11.38
CA LYS A 94 -6.88 -7.46 -10.76
C LYS A 94 -6.24 -7.78 -9.40
N PHE A 95 -7.09 -7.85 -8.37
CA PHE A 95 -6.82 -7.96 -6.93
C PHE A 95 -6.55 -6.64 -6.19
N VAL A 96 -7.67 -5.99 -5.87
CA VAL A 96 -7.78 -4.91 -4.89
C VAL A 96 -8.00 -5.57 -3.52
N CYS A 97 -6.97 -5.61 -2.67
CA CYS A 97 -7.17 -5.89 -1.26
C CYS A 97 -7.38 -4.54 -0.57
N THR A 98 -8.63 -4.10 -0.49
CA THR A 98 -9.00 -2.90 0.28
C THR A 98 -8.79 -3.20 1.76
N LEU A 99 -7.59 -3.00 2.27
CA LEU A 99 -7.39 -2.85 3.70
C LEU A 99 -7.88 -1.44 4.08
N LEU A 100 -9.19 -1.28 4.23
CA LEU A 100 -9.73 -0.20 5.05
C LEU A 100 -9.20 -0.46 6.46
N LEU A 101 -8.06 0.13 6.81
CA LEU A 101 -7.63 0.18 8.19
C LEU A 101 -8.72 0.95 8.94
N PRO A 102 -9.45 0.34 9.88
CA PRO A 102 -10.71 0.89 10.41
C PRO A 102 -10.54 2.14 11.30
N GLN A 103 -9.37 2.78 11.32
CA GLN A 103 -9.06 3.91 12.21
C GLN A 103 -9.11 5.30 11.54
N PHE A 104 -9.77 5.44 10.39
CA PHE A 104 -10.15 6.75 9.86
C PHE A 104 -11.65 6.78 9.54
N ARG A 105 -12.49 6.49 10.54
CA ARG A 105 -13.84 7.10 10.55
C ARG A 105 -13.64 8.57 10.92
N MET A 106 -13.81 9.46 9.93
CA MET A 106 -14.10 10.87 10.22
C MET A 106 -15.36 10.90 11.10
N THR A 107 -15.27 11.51 12.27
CA THR A 107 -16.41 12.28 12.79
C THR A 107 -16.78 13.35 11.79
#